data_AF-A0A1A8D2Q7-F1
#
_entry.id   AF-A0A1A8D2Q7-F1
#
_cell.length_a   1.000
_cell.length_b   1.000
_cell.length_c   1.000
_cell.angle_alpha   90.00
_cell.angle_beta   90.00
_cell.angle_gamma   90.00
#
_symmetry.space_group_name_H-M   'P 1'
#
loop_
_entity.id
_entity.type
_entity.pdbx_description
1 polymer ?
#
loop_
_entity_poly.entity_id
_entity_poly.type
_entity_poly.pdbx_seq_one_letter_code
_entity_poly.pdbx_strand_id
1 'polypeptide(L)'
;LLTLGRVITALVEKRPHIPYRESKLTRILQDSLGGRTKTSIIATVSPSSSNMEETMSTLEYACRAKNIMNKPEVNQKLTKRTLIKEYTEEIERLKRDLIAVREKNGVYLSSENYESMMTQITAHEEQ
;
A
#
# COMPACT_ATOMS: atom_id res chain seq x y z
N LEU A 1 -25.65 12.20 6.67
CA LEU A 1 -24.97 11.06 7.33
C LEU A 1 -23.77 11.57 8.16
N LEU A 2 -23.97 11.83 9.45
CA LEU A 2 -23.01 12.62 10.24
C LEU A 2 -21.68 11.89 10.51
N THR A 3 -21.73 10.59 10.83
CA THR A 3 -20.56 9.83 11.29
C THR A 3 -19.52 9.59 10.20
N LEU A 4 -19.97 9.33 8.96
CA LEU A 4 -19.04 9.13 7.84
C LEU A 4 -18.31 10.42 7.49
N GLY A 5 -19.00 11.57 7.50
CA GLY A 5 -18.38 12.88 7.31
C GLY A 5 -17.32 13.21 8.37
N ARG A 6 -17.55 12.82 9.64
CA ARG A 6 -16.57 12.96 10.72
C ARG A 6 -15.32 12.11 10.49
N VAL A 7 -15.48 10.86 10.05
CA VAL A 7 -14.36 9.97 9.71
C VAL A 7 -13.52 10.56 8.57
N ILE A 8 -14.16 11.04 7.50
CA ILE A 8 -13.45 11.66 6.37
C ILE A 8 -12.68 12.90 6.82
N THR A 9 -13.32 13.79 7.58
CA THR A 9 -12.67 15.01 8.08
C THR A 9 -11.45 14.66 8.93
N ALA A 10 -11.58 13.71 9.86
CA ALA A 10 -10.49 13.24 10.70
C ALA A 10 -9.33 12.63 9.89
N LEU A 11 -9.63 11.90 8.81
CA LEU A 11 -8.63 11.31 7.92
C LEU A 11 -7.85 12.35 7.13
N VAL A 12 -8.56 13.33 6.55
CA VAL A 12 -7.94 14.41 5.76
C VAL A 12 -7.06 15.28 6.66
N GLU A 13 -7.50 15.58 7.87
CA GLU A 13 -6.73 16.33 8.88
C GLU A 13 -5.64 15.47 9.57
N LYS A 14 -5.55 14.18 9.25
CA LYS A 14 -4.59 13.23 9.84
C LYS A 14 -4.63 13.21 11.37
N ARG A 15 -5.84 13.27 11.94
CA ARG A 15 -6.03 13.20 13.40
C ARG A 15 -5.53 11.86 13.95
N PRO A 16 -4.99 11.83 15.19
CA PRO A 16 -4.51 10.59 15.80
C PRO A 16 -5.62 9.57 16.05
N HIS A 17 -6.83 10.03 16.33
CA HIS A 17 -8.00 9.18 16.50
C HIS A 17 -9.01 9.39 15.38
N ILE A 18 -9.36 8.30 14.69
CA ILE A 18 -10.41 8.28 13.67
C ILE A 18 -11.63 7.50 14.21
N PRO A 19 -12.83 8.10 14.24
CA PRO A 19 -14.00 7.55 14.94
C PRO A 19 -14.74 6.46 14.15
N TYR A 20 -14.06 5.45 13.61
CA TYR A 20 -14.72 4.36 12.86
C TYR A 20 -15.74 3.58 13.68
N ARG A 21 -15.58 3.57 15.01
CA ARG A 21 -16.42 2.81 15.94
C ARG A 21 -17.78 3.46 16.23
N GLU A 22 -17.97 4.73 15.85
CA GLU A 22 -19.23 5.43 16.06
C GLU A 22 -20.39 4.88 15.20
N SER A 23 -20.11 4.10 14.14
CA SER A 23 -21.16 3.40 13.38
C SER A 23 -20.68 2.04 12.85
N LYS A 24 -21.62 1.11 12.65
CA LYS A 24 -21.33 -0.18 12.01
C LYS A 24 -20.83 -0.01 10.57
N LEU A 25 -21.39 0.94 9.83
CA LEU A 25 -21.00 1.25 8.44
C LEU A 25 -19.52 1.66 8.36
N THR A 26 -19.11 2.66 9.15
CA THR A 26 -17.72 3.15 9.17
C THR A 26 -16.74 2.10 9.66
N ARG A 27 -17.18 1.16 10.49
CA ARG A 27 -16.35 0.04 10.94
C ARG A 27 -16.12 -1.00 9.84
N ILE A 28 -17.13 -1.28 9.03
CA ILE A 28 -16.99 -2.16 7.87
C ILE A 28 -16.09 -1.51 6.81
N LEU A 29 -16.25 -0.20 6.59
CA LEU A 29 -15.50 0.58 5.60
C LEU A 29 -14.12 1.05 6.08
N GLN A 30 -13.68 0.64 7.28
CA GLN A 30 -12.42 1.11 7.86
C GLN A 30 -11.22 0.82 6.94
N ASP A 31 -11.19 -0.35 6.30
CA ASP A 31 -10.10 -0.71 5.39
C ASP A 31 -10.17 0.03 4.03
N SER A 32 -11.33 0.58 3.70
CA SER A 32 -11.56 1.40 2.50
C SER A 32 -11.27 2.88 2.71
N LEU A 33 -11.32 3.37 3.94
CA LEU A 33 -11.13 4.79 4.25
C LEU A 33 -9.90 4.93 5.13
N GLY A 34 -8.72 5.13 4.55
CA GLY A 34 -7.42 5.21 5.25
C GLY A 34 -6.73 3.86 5.48
N GLY A 35 -7.21 2.77 4.85
CA GLY A 35 -6.70 1.41 5.01
C GLY A 35 -5.89 0.90 3.82
N ARG A 36 -5.95 -0.42 3.61
CA ARG A 36 -5.11 -1.17 2.67
C ARG A 36 -5.72 -1.41 1.30
N THR A 37 -6.88 -0.82 1.02
CA THR A 37 -7.59 -1.04 -0.25
C THR A 37 -7.48 0.16 -1.17
N LYS A 38 -7.53 -0.10 -2.49
CA LYS A 38 -7.77 0.94 -3.49
C LYS A 38 -9.25 1.28 -3.44
N THR A 39 -9.59 2.54 -3.19
CA THR A 39 -10.96 2.95 -2.96
C THR A 39 -11.36 4.09 -3.90
N SER A 40 -12.52 3.94 -4.53
CA SER A 40 -13.16 4.96 -5.36
C SER A 40 -14.53 5.26 -4.77
N ILE A 41 -14.89 6.54 -4.74
CA ILE A 41 -16.19 7.01 -4.26
C ILE A 41 -16.92 7.63 -5.44
N ILE A 42 -18.17 7.21 -5.67
CA ILE A 42 -19.03 7.75 -6.72
C ILE A 42 -20.02 8.71 -6.05
N ALA A 43 -19.95 9.99 -6.41
CA ALA A 43 -20.89 11.01 -5.97
C ALA A 43 -22.03 11.12 -6.99
N THR A 44 -23.22 10.70 -6.62
CA THR A 44 -24.43 10.79 -7.46
C THR A 44 -25.18 12.08 -7.13
N VAL A 45 -25.37 12.94 -8.13
CA VAL A 45 -26.02 14.25 -7.97
C VAL A 45 -27.18 14.41 -8.94
N SER A 46 -28.13 15.28 -8.59
CA SER A 46 -29.28 15.61 -9.44
C SER A 46 -29.03 16.96 -10.13
N PRO A 47 -29.34 17.09 -11.43
CA PRO A 47 -29.21 18.36 -12.16
C PRO A 47 -30.36 19.34 -11.89
N SER A 48 -31.40 18.93 -11.16
CA SER A 48 -32.57 19.76 -10.88
C SER A 48 -32.24 20.93 -9.95
N SER A 49 -32.72 22.13 -10.26
CA SER A 49 -32.52 23.33 -9.43
C SER A 49 -33.08 23.21 -8.01
N SER A 50 -34.16 22.43 -7.84
CA SER A 50 -34.73 22.11 -6.53
C SER A 50 -33.77 21.37 -5.61
N ASN A 51 -32.77 20.67 -6.16
CA ASN A 51 -31.82 19.85 -5.42
C ASN A 51 -30.43 20.52 -5.32
N MET A 52 -30.32 21.81 -5.65
CA MET A 52 -29.03 22.50 -5.75
C MET A 52 -28.25 22.49 -4.44
N GLU A 53 -28.93 22.66 -3.29
CA GLU A 53 -28.30 22.63 -1.96
C GLU A 53 -27.71 21.25 -1.61
N GLU A 54 -28.45 20.18 -1.88
CA GLU A 54 -28.00 18.81 -1.65
C GLU A 54 -26.90 18.38 -2.63
N THR A 55 -26.99 18.83 -3.88
CA THR A 55 -25.93 18.64 -4.88
C THR A 55 -24.64 19.33 -4.41
N MET A 56 -24.71 20.57 -3.93
CA MET A 56 -23.55 21.28 -3.39
C MET A 56 -22.94 20.54 -2.19
N SER A 57 -23.78 20.12 -1.24
CA SER A 57 -23.36 19.34 -0.07
C SER A 57 -22.66 18.03 -0.46
N THR A 58 -23.17 17.34 -1.48
CA THR A 58 -22.59 16.09 -2.01
C THR A 58 -21.24 16.34 -2.68
N LEU A 59 -21.11 17.41 -3.45
CA LEU A 59 -19.86 17.79 -4.12
C LEU A 59 -18.78 18.21 -3.10
N GLU A 60 -19.14 19.00 -2.09
CA GLU A 60 -18.23 19.35 -1.01
C GLU A 60 -17.72 18.11 -0.27
N TYR A 61 -18.62 17.18 0.01
CA TYR A 61 -18.28 15.91 0.63
C TYR A 61 -17.30 15.11 -0.25
N ALA A 62 -17.57 14.99 -1.54
CA ALA A 62 -16.69 14.30 -2.50
C ALA A 62 -15.31 14.97 -2.61
N CYS A 63 -15.28 16.30 -2.60
CA CYS A 63 -14.05 17.09 -2.63
C CYS A 63 -13.16 16.79 -1.41
N ARG A 64 -13.74 16.71 -0.21
CA ARG A 64 -13.01 16.30 1.00
C ARG A 64 -12.54 14.86 0.90
N ALA A 65 -13.43 13.96 0.48
CA ALA A 65 -13.14 12.53 0.38
C ALA A 65 -12.00 12.19 -0.59
N LYS A 66 -11.82 12.98 -1.66
CA LYS A 66 -10.71 12.86 -2.61
C LYS A 66 -9.33 12.95 -1.95
N ASN A 67 -9.21 13.66 -0.84
CA ASN A 67 -7.93 13.88 -0.15
C ASN A 67 -7.59 12.77 0.85
N ILE A 68 -8.42 11.74 1.00
CA ILE A 68 -8.11 10.58 1.83
C ILE A 68 -6.97 9.80 1.18
N MET A 69 -5.91 9.55 1.95
CA MET A 69 -4.78 8.74 1.49
C MET A 69 -4.87 7.33 2.05
N ASN A 70 -5.04 6.35 1.16
CA ASN A 70 -4.94 4.93 1.48
C ASN A 70 -3.52 4.43 1.21
N LYS A 71 -3.16 3.30 1.84
CA LYS A 71 -1.91 2.59 1.59
C LYS A 71 -2.23 1.22 0.99
N PRO A 72 -2.57 1.15 -0.31
CA PRO A 72 -3.01 -0.10 -0.90
C PRO A 72 -1.90 -1.16 -0.85
N GLU A 73 -2.20 -2.31 -0.26
CA GLU A 73 -1.27 -3.43 -0.11
C GLU A 73 -1.73 -4.63 -0.94
N VAL A 74 -0.79 -5.35 -1.55
CA VAL A 74 -1.11 -6.60 -2.25
C VAL A 74 -1.34 -7.67 -1.20
N ASN A 75 -2.56 -8.21 -1.16
CA ASN A 75 -2.92 -9.34 -0.29
C ASN A 75 -2.30 -10.64 -0.81
N GLN A 76 -0.98 -10.79 -0.73
CA GLN A 76 -0.30 -12.03 -1.05
C GLN A 76 -0.59 -13.06 0.04
N LYS A 77 -1.34 -14.10 -0.30
CA LYS A 77 -1.45 -15.29 0.55
C LYS A 77 -0.17 -16.12 0.38
N LEU A 78 0.90 -15.71 1.04
CA LEU A 78 2.10 -16.55 1.15
C LEU A 78 1.73 -17.80 1.94
N THR A 79 1.70 -18.95 1.28
CA THR A 79 1.56 -20.21 2.01
C THR A 79 2.78 -20.39 2.90
N LYS A 80 2.61 -21.00 4.09
CA LYS A 80 3.74 -21.30 4.98
C LYS A 80 4.89 -22.01 4.24
N ARG A 81 4.57 -22.86 3.27
CA ARG A 81 5.54 -23.55 2.42
C ARG A 81 6.35 -22.59 1.54
N THR A 82 5.70 -21.62 0.89
CA THR A 82 6.38 -20.57 0.11
C THR A 82 7.27 -19.73 1.01
N LEU A 83 6.77 -19.31 2.17
CA LEU A 83 7.52 -18.47 3.10
C LEU A 83 8.76 -19.17 3.66
N ILE A 84 8.64 -20.46 4.04
CA ILE A 84 9.78 -21.27 4.50
C ILE A 84 10.80 -21.44 3.37
N LYS A 85 10.34 -21.66 2.13
CA LYS A 85 11.23 -21.79 0.98
C LYS A 85 12.02 -20.51 0.74
N GLU A 86 11.35 -19.35 0.68
CA GLU A 86 12.01 -18.04 0.52
C GLU A 86 12.99 -17.75 1.66
N TYR A 87 12.61 -18.00 2.92
CA TYR A 87 13.53 -17.82 4.04
C TYR A 87 14.74 -18.75 3.97
N THR A 88 14.56 -20.00 3.53
CA THR A 88 15.67 -20.94 3.40
C THR A 88 16.63 -20.49 2.30
N GLU A 89 16.11 -20.06 1.14
CA GLU A 89 16.90 -19.51 0.05
C GLU A 89 17.68 -18.25 0.49
N GLU A 90 17.03 -17.36 1.25
CA GLU A 90 17.66 -16.16 1.78
C GLU A 90 18.78 -16.47 2.78
N ILE A 91 18.56 -17.43 3.69
CA ILE A 91 19.57 -17.90 4.65
C ILE A 91 20.78 -18.49 3.92
N GLU A 92 20.56 -19.31 2.89
CA GLU A 92 21.66 -19.91 2.13
C GLU A 92 22.43 -18.85 1.33
N ARG A 93 21.74 -17.86 0.75
CA ARG A 93 22.42 -16.72 0.10
C ARG A 93 23.30 -15.95 1.09
N LEU A 94 22.75 -15.56 2.23
CA LEU A 94 23.49 -14.81 3.27
C LEU A 94 24.68 -15.61 3.83
N LYS A 95 24.55 -16.93 3.97
CA LYS A 95 25.67 -17.80 4.37
C LYS A 95 26.78 -17.81 3.33
N ARG A 96 26.44 -17.92 2.03
CA ARG A 96 27.43 -17.85 0.94
C ARG A 96 28.17 -16.51 0.96
N ASP A 97 27.44 -15.42 1.11
CA ASP A 97 28.03 -14.08 1.16
C ASP A 97 28.95 -13.92 2.40
N LEU A 98 28.56 -14.43 3.56
CA LEU A 98 29.41 -14.42 4.77
C LEU A 98 30.69 -15.25 4.61
N ILE A 99 30.63 -16.40 3.94
CA ILE A 99 31.81 -17.23 3.67
C ILE A 99 32.76 -16.49 2.73
N ALA A 100 32.25 -15.93 1.63
CA ALA A 100 33.05 -15.14 0.69
C ALA A 100 33.75 -13.96 1.38
N VAL A 101 33.06 -13.25 2.29
CA VAL A 101 33.65 -12.15 3.07
C VAL A 101 34.72 -12.65 4.06
N ARG A 102 34.52 -13.82 4.70
CA ARG A 102 35.45 -14.36 5.71
C ARG A 102 36.72 -14.95 5.10
N GLU A 103 36.66 -15.49 3.89
CA GLU A 103 37.82 -16.11 3.25
C GLU A 103 38.91 -15.11 2.81
N LYS A 104 38.68 -13.79 2.91
CA LYS A 104 39.68 -12.71 2.66
C LYS A 104 40.46 -12.83 1.34
N ASN A 105 39.99 -13.63 0.38
CA ASN A 105 40.61 -13.84 -0.92
C ASN A 105 40.06 -12.84 -1.94
N GLY A 106 40.16 -11.53 -1.68
CA GLY A 106 40.00 -10.43 -2.65
C GLY A 106 38.68 -10.30 -3.44
N VAL A 107 37.77 -11.28 -3.38
CA VAL A 107 36.53 -11.33 -4.15
C VAL A 107 35.37 -11.21 -3.16
N TYR A 108 34.78 -10.01 -3.11
CA TYR A 108 33.74 -9.63 -2.15
C TYR A 108 32.31 -10.07 -2.54
N LEU A 109 32.21 -10.92 -3.57
CA LEU A 109 30.94 -11.38 -4.13
C LEU A 109 31.08 -12.85 -4.53
N SER A 110 30.09 -13.68 -4.23
CA SER A 110 30.09 -15.07 -4.75
C SER A 110 30.07 -15.07 -6.29
N SER A 111 30.70 -16.05 -6.94
CA SER A 111 30.79 -16.11 -8.41
C SER A 111 29.41 -16.05 -9.09
N GLU A 112 28.41 -16.69 -8.49
CA GLU A 112 27.02 -16.72 -8.95
C GLU A 112 26.36 -15.33 -8.90
N ASN A 113 26.63 -14.56 -7.82
CA ASN A 113 26.17 -13.18 -7.69
C ASN A 113 26.92 -12.24 -8.65
N TYR A 114 28.20 -12.49 -8.91
CA TYR A 114 29.00 -11.73 -9.86
C TYR A 114 28.52 -11.91 -11.30
N GLU A 115 28.24 -13.15 -11.71
CA GLU A 115 27.67 -13.44 -13.02
C GLU A 115 26.29 -12.83 -13.19
N SER A 116 25.41 -12.93 -12.17
CA SER A 116 24.09 -12.28 -12.22
C SER A 116 24.20 -10.76 -12.32
N MET A 117 25.11 -10.13 -11.56
CA MET A 117 25.34 -8.69 -11.60
C MET A 117 25.91 -8.24 -12.96
N MET A 118 26.87 -8.96 -13.51
CA MET A 118 27.42 -8.68 -14.84
C MET A 118 26.35 -8.81 -15.93
N THR A 119 25.54 -9.86 -15.87
CA THR A 119 24.44 -10.08 -16.83
C THR A 119 23.44 -8.91 -16.80
N GLN A 120 23.14 -8.37 -15.61
CA GLN A 120 22.27 -7.20 -15.48
C GLN A 120 22.92 -5.92 -16.00
N ILE A 121 24.23 -5.73 -15.82
CA ILE A 121 24.95 -4.56 -16.34
C ILE A 121 24.97 -4.59 -17.87
N THR A 122 25.28 -5.73 -18.49
CA THR A 122 25.31 -5.87 -19.94
C THR A 122 23.93 -5.65 -20.56
N ALA A 123 22.88 -6.20 -19.94
CA ALA A 123 21.50 -5.97 -20.39
C ALA A 123 21.06 -4.50 -20.29
N HIS A 124 21.69 -3.70 -19.42
CA HIS A 124 21.41 -2.27 -19.26
C HIS A 124 22.22 -1.38 -20.20
N GLU A 125 23.35 -1.87 -20.74
CA GLU A 125 24.18 -1.20 -21.74
C GLU A 125 23.67 -1.43 -23.18
N GLU A 126 22.88 -2.49 -23.41
CA GLU A 126 22.27 -2.81 -24.71
C GLU A 126 20.93 -2.08 -24.99
N GLN A 127 20.48 -1.20 -24.08
CA GLN A 127 19.31 -0.31 -24.24
C GLN A 127 19.72 1.15 -24.45
#